data_AF-A0A382ZKV7-F1
#
_entry.id   AF-A0A382ZKV7-F1
#
_cell.length_a   1.000
_cell.length_b   1.000
_cell.length_c   1.000
_cell.angle_alpha   90.00
_cell.angle_beta   90.00
_cell.angle_gamma   90.00
#
_symmetry.space_group_name_H-M   'P 1'
#
loop_
_entity.id
_entity.type
_entity.pdbx_description
1 polymer ?
#
loop_
_entity_poly.entity_id
_entity_poly.type
_entity_poly.pdbx_seq_one_letter_code
_entity_poly.pdbx_strand_id
1 'polypeptide(L)' 'KGKVLSSKSIIKIENLNIKKRPVNAVADNIEVRSVKKIVAKINKKIKFRLIYNRNNSLIKKIKLEQLRRQTR' A
#
# COMPACT_ATOMS: atom_id res chain seq x y z
N LYS A 1 0.97 4.28 15.43
CA LYS A 1 1.73 3.03 15.15
C LYS A 1 0.88 2.16 14.23
N GLY A 2 1.46 1.56 13.19
CA GLY A 2 0.73 0.64 12.30
C GLY A 2 0.59 -0.76 12.88
N LYS A 3 -0.21 -1.61 12.22
CA LYS A 3 -0.34 -3.04 12.55
C LYS A 3 0.06 -3.88 11.34
N VAL A 4 0.95 -4.85 11.55
CA VAL A 4 1.27 -5.87 10.54
C VAL A 4 0.18 -6.94 10.61
N LEU A 5 -0.40 -7.27 9.46
CA LEU A 5 -1.45 -8.26 9.33
C LEU A 5 -1.02 -9.39 8.38
N SER A 6 -1.67 -10.54 8.48
CA SER A 6 -1.43 -11.66 7.59
C SER A 6 -1.91 -11.36 6.18
N SER A 7 -1.20 -11.88 5.17
CA SER A 7 -1.59 -11.80 3.75
C SER A 7 -2.91 -12.50 3.43
N LYS A 8 -3.40 -13.35 4.34
CA LYS A 8 -4.72 -14.02 4.24
C LYS A 8 -5.86 -13.16 4.76
N SER A 9 -5.58 -12.09 5.51
CA SER A 9 -6.60 -11.25 6.13
C SER A 9 -7.36 -10.41 5.11
N ILE A 10 -8.64 -10.17 5.39
CA ILE A 10 -9.49 -9.24 4.65
C ILE A 10 -9.72 -8.04 5.55
N ILE A 11 -9.33 -6.86 5.10
CA ILE A 11 -9.53 -5.60 5.83
C ILE A 11 -10.83 -4.98 5.34
N LYS A 12 -11.79 -4.79 6.25
CA LYS A 12 -13.05 -4.11 5.98
C LYS A 12 -13.07 -2.80 6.75
N ILE A 13 -13.27 -1.69 6.04
CA ILE A 13 -13.43 -0.36 6.62
C ILE A 13 -14.81 0.14 6.22
N GLU A 14 -15.62 0.54 7.19
CA GLU A 14 -16.98 1.01 6.95
C GLU A 14 -17.12 2.43 7.50
N ASN A 15 -17.72 3.31 6.69
CA ASN A 15 -18.05 4.65 7.13
C ASN A 15 -19.40 4.60 7.87
N LEU A 16 -19.35 4.89 9.18
CA LEU A 16 -20.53 4.88 10.04
C LEU A 16 -21.58 5.92 9.64
N ASN A 17 -21.18 7.06 9.08
CA ASN A 17 -22.13 8.11 8.71
C ASN A 17 -21.72 8.85 7.44
N ILE A 18 -22.04 8.23 6.29
CA ILE A 18 -21.74 8.78 4.97
C ILE A 18 -22.34 10.17 4.74
N LYS A 19 -23.56 10.41 5.22
CA LYS A 19 -24.31 11.64 4.93
C LYS A 19 -23.75 12.84 5.70
N LYS A 20 -23.40 12.64 6.98
CA LYS A 20 -22.84 13.72 7.81
C LYS A 20 -21.32 13.86 7.66
N ARG A 21 -20.62 12.78 7.32
CA ARG A 21 -19.15 12.71 7.22
C ARG A 21 -18.74 11.89 6.01
N PRO A 22 -18.85 12.42 4.78
CA PRO A 22 -18.36 11.75 3.60
C PRO A 22 -16.83 11.60 3.69
N VAL A 23 -16.33 10.42 3.37
CA VAL A 23 -14.90 10.10 3.33
C VAL A 23 -14.55 9.63 1.94
N ASN A 24 -13.42 10.08 1.41
CA ASN A 24 -12.90 9.63 0.12
C ASN A 24 -11.87 8.52 0.35
N ALA A 25 -11.77 7.59 -0.60
CA ALA A 25 -10.75 6.57 -0.62
C ALA A 25 -9.92 6.71 -1.90
N VAL A 26 -8.60 6.54 -1.78
CA VAL A 26 -7.66 6.62 -2.90
C VAL A 26 -6.85 5.33 -2.96
N ALA A 27 -6.70 4.78 -4.16
CA ALA A 27 -5.84 3.63 -4.46
C ALA A 27 -5.02 3.94 -5.72
N ASP A 28 -3.70 4.03 -5.56
CA ASP A 28 -2.76 4.45 -6.60
C ASP A 28 -3.15 5.81 -7.22
N ASN A 29 -3.71 5.80 -8.43
CA ASN A 29 -4.17 6.98 -9.15
C ASN A 29 -5.70 7.10 -9.22
N ILE A 30 -6.45 6.21 -8.56
CA ILE A 30 -7.91 6.20 -8.58
C ILE A 30 -8.44 6.78 -7.27
N GLU A 31 -9.27 7.82 -7.34
CA GLU A 31 -10.03 8.37 -6.23
C GLU A 31 -11.51 7.98 -6.33
N VAL A 32 -12.09 7.52 -5.22
CA VAL A 32 -13.53 7.32 -5.05
C VAL A 32 -14.04 8.22 -3.94
N ARG A 33 -15.03 9.07 -4.25
CA ARG A 33 -15.61 10.02 -3.29
C ARG A 33 -16.81 9.42 -2.56
N SER A 34 -17.03 9.86 -1.32
CA SER A 34 -18.17 9.44 -0.48
C SER A 34 -18.33 7.92 -0.36
N VAL A 35 -17.28 7.25 0.11
CA VAL A 35 -17.22 5.79 0.22
C VAL A 35 -17.94 5.28 1.46
N LYS A 36 -18.88 4.34 1.27
CA LYS A 36 -19.59 3.68 2.37
C LYS A 36 -18.78 2.54 2.98
N LYS A 37 -18.08 1.78 2.14
CA LYS A 37 -17.35 0.57 2.54
C LYS A 37 -16.15 0.33 1.65
N ILE A 38 -15.03 -0.06 2.26
CA ILE A 38 -13.78 -0.42 1.59
C ILE A 38 -13.45 -1.84 2.00
N VAL A 39 -13.07 -2.67 1.02
CA VAL A 39 -12.58 -4.03 1.27
C VAL A 39 -11.22 -4.18 0.61
N ALA A 40 -10.18 -4.28 1.43
CA ALA A 40 -8.82 -4.53 0.96
C ALA A 40 -8.43 -5.98 1.22
N LYS A 41 -7.97 -6.67 0.17
CA LYS A 41 -7.49 -8.05 0.20
C LYS A 41 -6.41 -8.24 -0.86
N ILE A 42 -5.50 -9.17 -0.63
CA ILE A 42 -4.47 -9.51 -1.62
C ILE A 42 -5.09 -10.36 -2.73
N ASN A 43 -4.96 -9.91 -3.97
CA ASN A 43 -5.31 -10.71 -5.13
C ASN A 43 -4.13 -11.63 -5.53
N LYS A 44 -4.21 -12.90 -5.16
CA LYS A 44 -3.16 -13.90 -5.45
C LYS A 44 -3.02 -14.30 -6.93
N LYS A 45 -3.95 -13.87 -7.78
CA LYS A 45 -3.89 -14.13 -9.23
C LYS A 45 -2.87 -13.21 -9.93
N ILE A 46 -2.61 -12.03 -9.37
CA ILE A 46 -1.66 -11.07 -9.92
C ILE A 46 -0.26 -11.52 -9.49
N LYS A 47 0.55 -11.96 -10.45
CA LYS A 47 1.98 -12.28 -10.26
C LYS A 47 2.77 -11.53 -11.31
N PHE A 48 3.87 -10.91 -10.91
CA PHE A 48 4.80 -10.25 -11.83
C PHE A 48 6.18 -10.91 -11.71
N ARG A 49 6.85 -11.08 -12.84
CA ARG A 49 8.25 -11.54 -12.89
C ARG A 49 9.14 -10.31 -12.98
N LEU A 50 9.75 -9.94 -11.86
CA LEU A 50 10.74 -8.87 -11.84
C LEU A 50 12.10 -9.45 -12.25
N ILE A 51 12.69 -8.92 -13.32
CA ILE A 51 14.07 -9.23 -13.67
C ILE A 51 14.96 -8.50 -12.66
N TYR A 52 15.82 -9.25 -11.97
CA TYR A 52 16.64 -8.73 -10.91
C TYR A 52 18.06 -9.27 -11.00
N ASN A 53 19.04 -8.38 -10.91
CA ASN A 53 20.45 -8.72 -10.84
C ASN A 53 20.87 -8.80 -9.37
N ARG A 54 21.35 -9.99 -8.95
CA ARG A 54 21.79 -10.24 -7.57
C ARG A 54 22.90 -9.30 -7.10
N ASN A 55 23.74 -8.81 -8.01
CA ASN A 55 24.84 -7.86 -7.71
C ASN A 55 24.33 -6.45 -7.41
N ASN A 56 23.12 -6.10 -7.89
CA ASN A 56 22.46 -4.81 -7.68
C ASN A 56 21.26 -4.99 -6.76
N SER A 57 21.53 -5.44 -5.53
CA SER A 57 20.46 -5.82 -4.63
C SER A 57 19.57 -4.67 -4.20
N LEU A 58 18.27 -4.96 -3.99
CA LEU A 58 17.31 -3.98 -3.50
C LEU A 58 17.79 -3.39 -2.16
N ILE A 59 18.32 -4.25 -1.29
CA ILE A 59 18.89 -3.87 0.01
C ILE A 59 20.08 -2.92 -0.18
N LYS A 60 20.99 -3.21 -1.11
CA LYS A 60 22.15 -2.34 -1.41
C LYS A 60 21.69 -0.98 -1.94
N LYS A 61 20.67 -0.95 -2.80
CA LYS A 61 20.08 0.29 -3.33
C LYS A 61 19.40 1.12 -2.24
N ILE A 62 18.63 0.50 -1.34
CA ILE A 62 18.00 1.18 -0.20
C ILE A 62 19.05 1.81 0.71
N LYS A 63 20.11 1.06 1.07
CA LYS A 63 21.19 1.59 1.93
C LYS A 63 21.91 2.76 1.29
N LEU A 64 22.22 2.67 -0.01
CA LEU A 64 22.87 3.76 -0.75
C LEU A 64 22.00 5.03 -0.79
N GLU A 65 20.70 4.88 -1.03
CA GLU A 65 19.76 6.00 -1.06
C GLU A 65 19.63 6.66 0.33
N GLN A 66 19.61 5.86 1.41
CA GLN A 66 19.60 6.36 2.78
C GLN A 66 20.86 7.17 3.10
N LEU A 67 22.03 6.66 2.74
CA LEU A 67 23.31 7.37 2.89
C LEU A 67 23.32 8.71 2.14
N ARG A 68 22.86 8.72 0.88
CA ARG A 68 22.77 9.94 0.06
C ARG A 68 21.83 11.00 0.64
N ARG A 69 20.75 10.58 1.31
CA ARG A 69 19.81 11.48 2.00
C ARG A 69 20.35 12.05 3.32
N GLN A 70 21.37 11.42 3.91
CA GLN A 70 21.99 11.88 5.16
C GLN A 70 23.14 12.86 4.92
N THR A 71 23.83 12.75 3.78
CA THR A 71 24.91 13.65 3.36
C THR A 71 24.43 14.93 2.66
N ARG A 72 23.11 15.10 2.51
CA ARG A 72 22.45 16.29 1.99
C ARG A 72 21.77 17.02 3.13
#